data_AF-A0A5N7MJ30-F1
#
_entry.id   AF-A0A5N7MJ30-F1
#
_cell.length_a   1.000
_cell.length_b   1.000
_cell.length_c   1.000
_cell.angle_alpha   90.00
_cell.angle_beta   90.00
_cell.angle_gamma   90.00
#
_symmetry.space_group_name_H-M   'P 1'
#
loop_
_entity.id
_entity.type
_entity.pdbx_description
1 polymer ?
#
loop_
_entity_poly.entity_id
_entity_poly.type
_entity_poly.pdbx_seq_one_letter_code
_entity_poly.pdbx_strand_id
1 'polypeptide(L)'
;MATLKEFEDALREQGMHMALAILEKLRERDRTKRSVAPARRIAGRKMTPELARRILELHGTTEMTQQEIAFQLGVNQGRVNEVIKRGKWLHDDPTSPEAVARDKAKARMAGESSRKRPEHRAMKTVSSSQKKSSKLKPSNQAQLLLGDL
;
A
#
# COMPACT_ATOMS: atom_id res chain seq x y z
N MET A 1 -23.57 -26.54 -5.03
CA MET A 1 -22.73 -26.00 -6.12
C MET A 1 -21.43 -26.78 -6.11
N ALA A 2 -21.02 -27.36 -7.23
CA ALA A 2 -19.80 -28.18 -7.27
C ALA A 2 -18.56 -27.28 -7.25
N THR A 3 -17.60 -27.58 -6.37
CA THR A 3 -16.30 -26.90 -6.34
C THR A 3 -15.34 -27.52 -7.36
N LEU A 4 -14.31 -26.77 -7.79
CA LEU A 4 -13.29 -27.30 -8.71
C LEU A 4 -12.58 -28.54 -8.14
N LYS A 5 -12.46 -28.61 -6.82
CA LYS A 5 -11.86 -29.75 -6.11
C LYS A 5 -12.73 -31.00 -6.20
N GLU A 6 -14.05 -30.85 -6.02
CA GLU A 6 -15.02 -31.94 -6.18
C GLU A 6 -15.03 -32.49 -7.62
N PHE A 7 -14.79 -31.64 -8.62
CA PHE A 7 -14.65 -32.07 -10.01
C PHE A 7 -13.33 -32.85 -10.27
N GLU A 8 -12.22 -32.40 -9.70
CA GLU A 8 -10.93 -33.12 -9.76
C GLU A 8 -11.02 -34.50 -9.08
N ASP A 9 -11.72 -34.57 -7.95
CA ASP A 9 -11.92 -35.81 -7.21
C ASP A 9 -12.80 -36.80 -8.00
N ALA A 10 -13.89 -36.33 -8.62
CA ALA A 10 -14.72 -37.14 -9.51
C ALA A 10 -13.96 -37.67 -10.74
N LEU A 11 -13.08 -36.85 -11.35
CA LEU A 11 -12.24 -37.28 -12.46
C LEU A 11 -11.19 -38.33 -12.05
N ARG A 12 -10.69 -38.23 -10.81
CA ARG A 12 -9.76 -39.21 -10.23
C ARG A 12 -10.46 -40.54 -9.95
N GLU A 13 -11.67 -40.50 -9.38
CA GLU A 13 -12.49 -41.69 -9.13
C GLU A 13 -12.87 -42.42 -10.42
N GLN A 14 -13.14 -41.69 -11.51
CA GLN A 14 -13.44 -42.26 -12.83
C GLN A 14 -12.19 -42.68 -13.63
N GLY A 15 -10.98 -42.50 -13.09
CA GLY A 15 -9.73 -42.87 -13.76
C GLY A 15 -9.42 -42.06 -15.03
N MET A 16 -10.00 -40.86 -15.18
CA MET A 16 -9.83 -40.02 -16.38
C MET A 16 -8.52 -39.22 -16.34
N HIS A 17 -7.38 -39.92 -16.34
CA HIS A 17 -6.05 -39.30 -16.22
C HIS A 17 -5.73 -38.26 -17.30
N MET A 18 -6.26 -38.43 -18.52
CA MET A 18 -6.10 -37.44 -19.59
C MET A 18 -6.80 -36.10 -19.28
N ALA A 19 -7.96 -36.15 -18.61
CA ALA A 19 -8.69 -34.95 -18.21
C ALA A 19 -7.95 -34.20 -17.08
N LEU A 20 -7.36 -34.94 -16.13
CA LEU A 20 -6.50 -34.38 -15.08
C LEU A 20 -5.26 -33.68 -15.66
N ALA A 21 -4.58 -34.31 -16.63
CA ALA A 21 -3.42 -33.72 -17.30
C ALA A 21 -3.77 -32.42 -18.05
N ILE A 22 -4.98 -32.34 -18.63
CA ILE A 22 -5.47 -31.12 -19.25
C ILE A 22 -5.72 -30.03 -18.19
N LEU A 23 -6.38 -30.36 -17.07
CA LEU A 23 -6.61 -29.43 -15.96
C LEU A 23 -5.31 -28.85 -15.40
N GLU A 24 -4.27 -29.65 -15.26
CA GLU A 24 -2.95 -29.18 -14.84
C GLU A 24 -2.37 -28.16 -15.81
N LYS A 25 -2.41 -28.43 -17.12
CA LYS A 25 -1.98 -27.46 -18.16
C LYS A 25 -2.83 -26.19 -18.16
N LEU A 26 -4.13 -26.29 -17.89
CA LEU A 26 -4.99 -25.11 -17.73
C LEU A 26 -4.56 -24.27 -16.52
N ARG A 27 -4.30 -24.92 -15.39
CA ARG A 27 -3.87 -24.29 -14.14
C ARG A 27 -2.51 -23.62 -14.25
N GLU A 28 -1.57 -24.21 -14.98
CA GLU A 28 -0.28 -23.59 -15.28
C GLU A 28 -0.45 -22.31 -16.08
N ARG A 29 -1.22 -22.34 -17.18
CA ARG A 29 -1.49 -21.14 -17.99
C ARG A 29 -2.19 -20.06 -17.17
N ASP A 30 -3.12 -20.45 -16.31
CA ASP A 30 -3.84 -19.50 -15.46
C ASP A 30 -2.93 -18.89 -14.39
N ARG A 31 -2.03 -19.69 -13.81
CA ARG A 31 -0.99 -19.23 -12.88
C ARG A 31 -0.03 -18.24 -13.55
N THR A 32 0.34 -18.47 -14.81
CA THR A 32 1.16 -17.52 -15.60
C THR A 32 0.42 -16.22 -15.91
N LYS A 33 -0.90 -16.29 -16.15
CA LYS A 33 -1.73 -15.11 -16.40
C LYS A 33 -2.13 -14.37 -15.13
N ARG A 34 -1.92 -14.98 -13.96
CA ARG A 34 -2.24 -14.40 -12.66
C ARG A 34 -1.28 -13.25 -12.35
N SER A 35 -1.60 -12.07 -12.84
CA SER A 35 -0.96 -10.84 -12.40
C SER A 35 -1.45 -10.52 -10.98
N VAL A 36 -0.60 -10.72 -9.98
CA VAL A 36 -0.83 -10.20 -8.65
C VAL A 36 -0.56 -8.70 -8.72
N ALA A 37 -1.59 -7.93 -9.07
CA ALA A 37 -1.51 -6.48 -8.96
C ALA A 37 -1.14 -6.14 -7.51
N PRO A 38 -0.10 -5.32 -7.27
CA PRO A 38 0.25 -4.89 -5.92
C PRO A 38 -1.01 -4.33 -5.26
N ALA A 39 -1.30 -4.77 -4.04
CA ALA A 39 -2.43 -4.25 -3.28
C ALA A 39 -2.30 -2.73 -3.25
N ARG A 40 -3.13 -2.03 -4.04
CA ARG A 40 -3.13 -0.57 -4.02
C ARG A 40 -3.53 -0.20 -2.61
N ARG A 41 -2.61 0.40 -1.87
CA ARG A 41 -2.95 1.08 -0.62
C ARG A 41 -4.00 2.11 -1.04
N ILE A 42 -5.27 1.83 -0.77
CA ILE A 42 -6.31 2.84 -0.81
C ILE A 42 -5.77 3.90 0.15
N ALA A 43 -5.25 4.98 -0.40
CA ALA A 43 -4.79 6.11 0.38
C ALA A 43 -6.07 6.70 0.99
N GLY A 44 -6.50 6.10 2.09
CA GLY A 44 -7.74 6.45 2.76
C GLY A 44 -7.68 7.94 3.05
N ARG A 45 -8.79 8.62 2.78
CA ARG A 45 -8.97 10.04 3.04
C ARG A 45 -8.32 10.40 4.38
N LYS A 46 -7.55 11.50 4.43
CA LYS A 46 -6.91 11.94 5.68
C LYS A 46 -7.99 12.11 6.74
N MET A 47 -7.72 11.62 7.95
CA MET A 47 -8.64 11.79 9.06
C MET A 47 -8.73 13.26 9.43
N THR A 48 -9.96 13.73 9.60
CA THR A 48 -10.28 15.08 10.09
C THR A 48 -11.28 14.95 11.23
N PRO A 49 -11.40 15.98 12.10
CA PRO A 49 -12.38 15.98 13.17
C PRO A 49 -13.83 15.84 12.67
N GLU A 50 -14.16 16.50 11.57
CA GLU A 50 -15.48 16.36 10.96
C GLU A 50 -15.75 14.93 10.46
N LEU A 51 -14.73 14.26 9.93
CA LEU A 51 -14.84 12.88 9.49
C LEU A 51 -15.04 11.92 10.67
N ALA A 52 -14.37 12.19 11.79
CA ALA A 52 -14.52 11.42 13.03
C ALA A 52 -15.92 11.58 13.63
N ARG A 53 -16.47 12.80 13.65
CA ARG A 53 -17.87 13.04 14.04
C ARG A 53 -18.85 12.28 13.14
N ARG A 54 -18.64 12.32 11.82
CA ARG A 54 -19.48 11.59 10.87
C ARG A 54 -19.41 10.07 11.05
N ILE A 55 -18.25 9.53 11.44
CA ILE A 55 -18.08 8.12 11.79
C ILE A 55 -18.92 7.77 13.03
N LEU A 56 -18.86 8.59 14.08
CA LEU A 56 -19.66 8.38 15.29
C LEU A 56 -21.16 8.48 15.03
N GLU A 57 -21.56 9.45 14.19
CA GLU A 57 -22.94 9.59 13.74
C GLU A 57 -23.40 8.31 13.04
N LEU A 58 -22.71 7.88 11.97
CA LEU A 58 -23.07 6.67 11.22
C LEU A 58 -23.06 5.39 12.06
N HIS A 59 -22.16 5.29 13.04
CA HIS A 59 -22.12 4.14 13.94
C HIS A 59 -23.24 4.15 14.98
N GLY A 60 -23.68 5.32 15.42
CA GLY A 60 -24.75 5.48 16.40
C GLY A 60 -26.15 5.47 15.80
N THR A 61 -26.32 5.97 14.57
CA THR A 61 -27.63 6.07 13.89
C THR A 61 -27.94 4.88 13.00
N THR A 62 -26.92 4.14 12.58
CA THR A 62 -27.07 3.04 11.62
C THR A 62 -26.43 1.78 12.16
N GLU A 63 -27.00 0.61 11.84
CA GLU A 63 -26.43 -0.71 12.17
C GLU A 63 -25.27 -1.11 11.26
N MET A 64 -24.61 -0.13 10.62
CA MET A 64 -23.50 -0.40 9.71
C MET A 64 -22.28 -0.92 10.48
N THR A 65 -21.66 -1.94 9.91
CA THR A 65 -20.36 -2.43 10.37
C THR A 65 -19.27 -1.39 10.12
N GLN A 66 -18.19 -1.47 10.90
CA GLN A 66 -17.03 -0.58 10.72
C GLN A 66 -16.42 -0.67 9.32
N GLN A 67 -16.52 -1.83 8.66
CA GLN A 67 -16.05 -2.03 7.29
C GLN A 67 -16.92 -1.28 6.30
N GLU A 68 -18.24 -1.32 6.48
CA GLU A 68 -19.18 -0.59 5.62
C GLU A 68 -19.03 0.92 5.79
N ILE A 69 -18.89 1.41 7.03
CA ILE A 69 -18.58 2.83 7.30
C ILE A 69 -17.26 3.23 6.65
N ALA A 70 -16.23 2.38 6.77
CA ALA A 70 -14.93 2.63 6.18
C ALA A 70 -14.99 2.70 4.65
N PHE A 71 -15.75 1.80 4.02
CA PHE A 71 -15.97 1.77 2.59
C PHE A 71 -16.73 3.01 2.12
N GLN A 72 -17.84 3.36 2.77
CA GLN A 72 -18.66 4.51 2.42
C GLN A 72 -17.89 5.83 2.53
N LEU A 73 -17.06 5.99 3.57
CA LEU A 73 -16.29 7.21 3.81
C LEU A 73 -14.92 7.23 3.13
N GLY A 74 -14.52 6.13 2.47
CA GLY A 74 -13.21 6.00 1.81
C GLY A 74 -12.04 6.06 2.79
N VAL A 75 -12.22 5.52 3.99
CA VAL A 75 -11.20 5.47 5.05
C VAL A 75 -10.80 4.02 5.36
N ASN A 76 -9.73 3.85 6.13
CA ASN A 76 -9.31 2.53 6.58
C ASN A 76 -10.15 2.08 7.79
N GLN A 77 -10.58 0.81 7.83
CA GLN A 77 -11.37 0.27 8.94
C GLN A 77 -10.67 0.39 10.30
N GLY A 78 -9.35 0.28 10.37
CA GLY A 78 -8.58 0.51 11.59
C GLY A 78 -8.74 1.94 12.13
N ARG A 79 -8.86 2.93 11.24
CA ARG A 79 -9.11 4.33 11.64
C ARG A 79 -10.51 4.51 12.21
N VAL A 80 -11.52 3.87 11.61
CA VAL A 80 -12.90 3.85 12.13
C VAL A 80 -12.95 3.25 13.53
N ASN A 81 -12.27 2.12 13.74
CA ASN A 81 -12.19 1.49 15.06
C ASN A 81 -11.51 2.40 16.12
N GLU A 82 -10.46 3.12 15.74
CA GLU A 82 -9.78 4.06 16.63
C GLU A 82 -10.65 5.28 17.01
N VAL A 83 -11.48 5.78 16.08
CA VAL A 83 -12.48 6.81 16.37
C VAL A 83 -13.52 6.28 17.36
N ILE A 84 -14.09 5.10 17.10
CA ILE A 84 -15.14 4.50 17.94
C ILE A 84 -14.62 4.15 19.34
N LYS A 85 -13.45 3.49 19.44
CA LYS A 85 -12.93 2.99 20.72
C LYS A 85 -12.23 4.05 21.56
N ARG A 86 -11.57 5.03 20.94
CA ARG A 86 -10.66 5.95 21.62
C ARG A 86 -10.97 7.42 21.36
N GLY A 87 -11.98 7.74 20.56
CA GLY A 87 -12.32 9.13 20.23
C GLY A 87 -11.19 9.87 19.51
N LYS A 88 -10.27 9.16 18.86
CA LYS A 88 -9.17 9.81 18.14
C LYS A 88 -9.74 10.73 17.06
N TRP A 89 -9.02 11.81 16.77
CA TRP A 89 -9.42 12.86 15.83
C TRP A 89 -10.61 13.74 16.25
N LEU A 90 -11.30 13.52 17.38
CA LEU A 90 -12.43 14.36 17.80
C LEU A 90 -12.03 15.76 18.29
N HIS A 91 -10.86 15.88 18.92
CA HIS A 91 -10.38 17.12 19.52
C HIS A 91 -9.04 17.53 18.90
N ASP A 92 -8.91 18.81 18.52
CA ASP A 92 -7.61 19.47 18.38
C ASP A 92 -7.07 19.71 19.80
N ASP A 93 -6.64 18.64 20.46
CA ASP A 93 -5.92 18.76 21.73
C ASP A 93 -4.53 19.32 21.39
N PRO A 94 -4.16 20.55 21.80
CA PRO A 94 -2.92 21.20 21.36
C PRO A 94 -1.65 20.48 21.81
N THR A 95 -1.77 19.50 22.71
CA THR A 95 -0.67 18.65 23.17
C THR A 95 -0.57 17.30 22.45
N SER A 96 -1.52 16.98 21.56
CA SER A 96 -1.50 15.74 20.79
C SER A 96 -0.36 15.76 19.76
N PRO A 97 0.41 14.65 19.59
CA PRO A 97 1.48 14.58 18.60
C PRO A 97 0.99 14.80 17.15
N GLU A 98 -0.30 14.59 16.90
CA GLU A 98 -0.94 14.86 15.62
C GLU A 98 -1.14 16.37 15.36
N ALA A 99 -1.50 17.14 16.40
CA ALA A 99 -1.63 18.59 16.33
C ALA A 99 -0.27 19.24 16.05
N VAL A 100 0.78 18.79 16.74
CA VAL A 100 2.16 19.24 16.50
C VAL A 100 2.61 18.93 15.06
N ALA A 101 2.25 17.76 14.53
CA ALA A 101 2.57 17.40 13.15
C ALA A 101 1.81 18.27 12.14
N ARG A 102 0.54 18.60 12.43
CA ARG A 102 -0.30 19.46 11.58
C ARG A 102 0.17 20.91 11.60
N ASP A 103 0.48 21.47 12.75
CA ASP A 103 0.99 22.85 12.88
C ASP A 103 2.39 22.97 12.26
N LYS A 104 3.25 21.97 12.44
CA LYS A 104 4.54 21.91 11.74
C LYS A 104 4.38 21.85 10.22
N ALA A 105 3.38 21.11 9.71
CA ALA A 105 3.09 21.05 8.28
C ALA A 105 2.49 22.36 7.76
N LYS A 106 1.57 22.98 8.51
CA LYS A 106 0.94 24.25 8.20
C LYS A 106 1.95 25.40 8.20
N ALA A 107 2.88 25.42 9.15
CA ALA A 107 3.99 26.37 9.20
C ALA A 107 4.95 26.23 8.02
N ARG A 108 5.25 25.00 7.58
CA ARG A 108 6.04 24.77 6.36
C ARG A 108 5.32 25.28 5.10
N MET A 109 4.02 25.03 4.97
CA MET A 109 3.25 25.52 3.83
C MET A 109 3.10 27.04 3.81
N ALA A 110 2.94 27.68 4.98
CA ALA A 110 2.90 29.14 5.09
C ALA A 110 4.26 29.81 4.79
N GLY A 111 5.37 29.13 5.09
CA GLY A 111 6.72 29.57 4.72
C GLY A 111 7.06 29.36 3.24
N GLU A 112 6.44 28.38 2.58
CA GLU A 112 6.72 28.05 1.17
C GLU A 112 5.99 28.99 0.18
N SER A 113 4.94 29.71 0.61
CA SER A 113 4.20 30.66 -0.24
C SER A 113 4.99 31.91 -0.69
N SER A 114 6.25 32.08 -0.27
CA SER A 114 7.11 33.18 -0.70
C SER A 114 8.34 32.77 -1.51
N ARG A 115 8.60 31.48 -1.74
CA ARG A 115 9.74 31.03 -2.54
C ARG A 115 9.28 30.63 -3.93
N LYS A 116 9.45 31.58 -4.86
CA LYS A 116 9.37 31.37 -6.31
C LYS A 116 10.00 30.04 -6.68
N ARG A 117 9.16 29.13 -7.18
CA ARG A 117 9.54 27.85 -7.79
C ARG A 117 10.55 28.14 -8.92
N PRO A 118 11.81 27.67 -8.84
CA PRO A 118 12.69 27.79 -10.00
C PRO A 118 12.15 26.87 -11.09
N GLU A 119 11.76 27.47 -12.21
CA GLU A 119 11.44 26.77 -13.45
C GLU A 119 12.65 25.94 -13.85
N HIS A 120 12.48 24.62 -13.92
CA HIS A 120 13.50 23.73 -14.44
C HIS A 120 13.53 23.89 -15.97
N ARG A 121 14.24 24.93 -16.42
CA ARG A 121 14.53 25.19 -17.84
C ARG A 121 15.40 24.05 -18.35
N ALA A 122 14.79 23.19 -19.16
CA ALA A 122 15.49 22.22 -19.98
C ALA A 122 16.38 22.96 -20.98
N MET A 123 17.71 22.88 -20.82
CA MET A 123 18.65 23.17 -21.89
C MET A 123 19.82 22.19 -21.86
N LYS A 124 20.14 21.74 -23.07
CA LYS A 124 20.96 20.62 -23.49
C LYS A 124 22.43 21.08 -23.62
N THR A 125 23.32 20.09 -23.68
CA THR A 125 24.64 20.05 -24.36
C THR A 125 25.90 20.68 -23.75
N VAL A 126 26.90 19.79 -23.66
CA VAL A 126 28.35 19.85 -23.97
C VAL A 126 29.38 20.51 -23.02
N SER A 127 30.26 19.61 -22.54
CA SER A 127 31.72 19.68 -22.35
C SER A 127 32.37 20.96 -21.80
N SER A 128 33.12 20.84 -20.70
CA SER A 128 34.59 20.68 -20.77
C SER A 128 35.25 20.75 -19.38
N SER A 129 36.01 19.68 -19.07
CA SER A 129 37.38 19.74 -18.54
C SER A 129 37.69 20.24 -17.11
N GLN A 130 38.19 19.28 -16.32
CA GLN A 130 39.29 19.39 -15.32
C GLN A 130 38.95 20.05 -13.96
N LYS A 131 39.24 19.51 -12.76
CA LYS A 131 40.31 18.60 -12.30
C LYS A 131 39.99 18.00 -10.90
N LYS A 132 40.32 16.71 -10.75
CA LYS A 132 40.98 15.99 -9.62
C LYS A 132 40.37 15.94 -8.19
N SER A 133 39.96 14.72 -7.78
CA SER A 133 40.63 13.87 -6.75
C SER A 133 39.84 12.53 -6.61
N SER A 134 40.30 11.43 -7.21
CA SER A 134 41.17 10.37 -6.67
C SER A 134 40.47 9.30 -5.80
N LYS A 135 40.31 8.11 -6.41
CA LYS A 135 40.43 6.73 -5.85
C LYS A 135 39.38 6.28 -4.81
N LEU A 136 38.98 5.02 -4.68
CA LEU A 136 38.96 3.78 -5.47
C LEU A 136 38.08 2.84 -4.62
N LYS A 137 37.18 2.07 -5.23
CA LYS A 137 36.53 0.92 -4.56
C LYS A 137 37.58 -0.18 -4.32
N PRO A 138 37.39 -1.00 -3.27
CA PRO A 138 37.67 -2.41 -3.37
C PRO A 138 36.39 -3.24 -3.21
N SER A 139 36.22 -4.14 -4.16
CA SER A 139 35.34 -5.31 -4.09
C SER A 139 35.85 -6.29 -3.04
N ASN A 140 34.94 -6.90 -2.27
CA ASN A 140 35.20 -8.20 -1.64
C ASN A 140 34.16 -9.20 -2.18
N GLN A 141 34.53 -9.83 -3.30
CA GLN A 141 34.12 -11.19 -3.63
C GLN A 141 35.21 -12.13 -3.09
N ALA A 142 34.86 -13.00 -2.15
CA ALA A 142 35.47 -14.31 -1.88
C ALA A 142 34.58 -14.98 -0.81
N GLN A 143 33.71 -15.92 -1.20
CA GLN A 143 33.97 -17.37 -1.18
C GLN A 143 33.82 -17.99 0.21
N LEU A 144 32.64 -18.58 0.47
CA LEU A 144 32.46 -19.83 1.23
C LEU A 144 31.27 -20.54 0.57
N LEU A 145 31.49 -21.22 -0.56
CA LEU A 145 31.75 -22.66 -0.68
C LEU A 145 30.69 -23.55 0.00
N LEU A 146 29.78 -24.00 -0.87
CA LEU A 146 29.07 -25.27 -0.87
C LEU A 146 30.02 -26.44 -0.58
N GLY A 147 29.64 -27.36 0.30
CA GLY A 147 30.39 -28.58 0.59
C GLY A 147 29.61 -29.54 1.48
N ASP A 148 29.08 -30.58 0.83
CA ASP A 148 28.45 -31.79 1.34
C ASP A 148 29.44 -32.64 2.14
N LEU A 149 29.00 -33.25 3.25
CA LEU A 149 29.50 -34.49 3.87
C LEU A 149 28.58 -34.92 5.03
#